data_AF-A0A1Z9Q6S0-F1
#
_entry.id   AF-A0A1Z9Q6S0-F1
#
_cell.length_a   1.000
_cell.length_b   1.000
_cell.length_c   1.000
_cell.angle_alpha   90.00
_cell.angle_beta   90.00
_cell.angle_gamma   90.00
#
_symmetry.space_group_name_H-M   'P 1'
#
loop_
_entity.id
_entity.type
_entity.pdbx_description
1 polymer ?
#
loop_
_entity_poly.entity_id
_entity_poly.type
_entity_poly.pdbx_seq_one_letter_code
_entity_poly.pdbx_strand_id
1 'polypeptide(L)'
;MTFSIFLLLTMVAAIGVARVLRGLGLPGARIIGGLVVGIILGPAVLGRIAPDDWIRIVMGGQMERARIQEVERDHAAWRFAATAVPLPPEEFTAEAVRHREDLGPLEARLQAVETTHARPWAVLSILLAAGAAACGRASRRPLEPTPDRDDSVAAGSWAALFPALATWTVFAMTGRDAFGPEAMFTAAAVGIAGWSIESRDRRLAGEGSAFLERGSSTAIWIACGIATIAAWKGGTGWGVAGVCALPMCIPVIRQPGLRRGFRRLRDEALLPSLAAVCVLRSEFFLEVPWGLALLLIVIAGDGRWLGWYAGLRLSSAPAASPLRASLSITDVAGPQLAVAATATALGVIGPGLGFALAVSAAVIDLTSPLRRHIARGVGRPGDEDVCV
;
A
#
# COMPACT_ATOMS: atom_id res chain seq x y z
N MET A 1 11.93 -24.55 -5.97
CA MET A 1 10.73 -24.85 -6.80
C MET A 1 9.43 -24.70 -6.00
N THR A 2 9.40 -25.07 -4.73
CA THR A 2 8.22 -24.96 -3.83
C THR A 2 7.72 -23.52 -3.63
N PHE A 3 8.61 -22.53 -3.45
CA PHE A 3 8.19 -21.14 -3.20
C PHE A 3 7.48 -20.49 -4.38
N SER A 4 7.96 -20.67 -5.62
CA SER A 4 7.32 -20.13 -6.81
C SER A 4 5.94 -20.75 -7.06
N ILE A 5 5.78 -22.05 -6.78
CA ILE A 5 4.48 -22.73 -6.86
C ILE A 5 3.52 -22.17 -5.80
N PHE A 6 4.01 -21.94 -4.58
CA PHE A 6 3.21 -21.33 -3.51
C PHE A 6 2.74 -19.91 -3.86
N LEU A 7 3.62 -19.07 -4.43
CA LEU A 7 3.26 -17.74 -4.91
C LEU A 7 2.21 -17.81 -6.03
N LEU A 8 2.38 -18.72 -7.00
CA LEU A 8 1.40 -18.93 -8.06
C LEU A 8 0.03 -19.35 -7.51
N LEU A 9 0.02 -20.30 -6.56
CA LEU A 9 -1.20 -20.76 -5.90
C LEU A 9 -1.88 -19.63 -5.14
N THR A 10 -1.10 -18.79 -4.45
CA THR A 10 -1.58 -17.59 -3.75
C THR A 10 -2.28 -16.64 -4.73
N MET A 11 -1.68 -16.39 -5.90
CA MET A 11 -2.29 -15.56 -6.94
C MET A 11 -3.58 -16.17 -7.47
N VAL A 12 -3.57 -17.46 -7.84
CA VAL A 12 -4.76 -18.15 -8.37
C VAL A 12 -5.90 -18.13 -7.36
N ALA A 13 -5.60 -18.40 -6.08
CA ALA A 13 -6.57 -18.33 -4.99
C ALA A 13 -7.12 -16.91 -4.82
N ALA A 14 -6.27 -15.88 -4.78
CA ALA A 14 -6.68 -14.48 -4.66
C ALA A 14 -7.62 -14.05 -5.79
N ILE A 15 -7.30 -14.46 -7.02
CA ILE A 15 -8.14 -14.23 -8.21
C ILE A 15 -9.48 -14.95 -8.09
N GLY A 16 -9.46 -16.22 -7.67
CA GLY A 16 -10.67 -17.02 -7.45
C GLY A 16 -11.60 -16.39 -6.42
N VAL A 17 -11.08 -16.05 -5.24
CA VAL A 17 -11.85 -15.40 -4.16
C VAL A 17 -12.38 -14.04 -4.61
N ALA A 18 -11.57 -13.21 -5.27
CA ALA A 18 -12.03 -11.93 -5.80
C ALA A 18 -13.16 -12.09 -6.83
N ARG A 19 -13.14 -13.14 -7.66
CA ARG A 19 -14.23 -13.45 -8.59
C ARG A 19 -15.50 -13.88 -7.87
N VAL A 20 -15.39 -14.72 -6.84
CA VAL A 20 -16.54 -15.14 -6.02
C VAL A 20 -17.18 -13.93 -5.34
N LEU A 21 -16.40 -13.09 -4.66
CA LEU A 21 -16.91 -11.88 -3.99
C LEU A 21 -17.59 -10.93 -4.99
N ARG A 22 -17.04 -10.80 -6.20
CA ARG A 22 -17.65 -10.02 -7.27
C ARG A 22 -18.96 -10.63 -7.78
N GLY A 23 -19.04 -11.95 -7.88
CA GLY A 23 -20.27 -12.68 -8.21
C GLY A 23 -21.38 -12.46 -7.19
N LEU A 24 -21.03 -12.25 -5.91
CA LEU A 24 -21.93 -11.87 -4.83
C LEU A 24 -22.31 -10.38 -4.80
N GLY A 25 -21.78 -9.58 -5.72
CA GLY A 25 -22.05 -8.14 -5.78
C GLY A 25 -21.37 -7.31 -4.68
N LEU A 26 -20.38 -7.88 -3.97
CA LEU A 26 -19.71 -7.18 -2.87
C LEU A 26 -18.78 -6.08 -3.39
N PRO A 27 -18.88 -4.84 -2.86
CA PRO A 27 -17.92 -3.79 -3.17
C PRO A 27 -16.55 -4.12 -2.58
N GLY A 28 -15.49 -3.56 -3.15
CA GLY A 28 -14.12 -3.84 -2.67
C GLY A 28 -13.52 -5.18 -3.11
N ALA A 29 -14.24 -6.00 -3.89
CA ALA A 29 -13.85 -7.37 -4.24
C ALA A 29 -12.45 -7.48 -4.87
N ARG A 30 -11.95 -6.43 -5.55
CA ARG A 30 -10.63 -6.44 -6.21
C ARG A 30 -9.44 -6.35 -5.24
N ILE A 31 -9.63 -5.90 -3.99
CA ILE A 31 -8.55 -5.85 -2.97
C ILE A 31 -8.87 -6.81 -1.82
N ILE A 32 -10.13 -6.81 -1.35
CA ILE A 32 -10.56 -7.66 -0.23
C ILE A 32 -10.30 -9.15 -0.51
N GLY A 33 -10.58 -9.61 -1.73
CA GLY A 33 -10.35 -11.01 -2.09
C GLY A 33 -8.88 -11.42 -1.96
N GLY A 34 -7.96 -10.52 -2.30
CA GLY A 34 -6.53 -10.74 -2.09
C GLY A 34 -6.13 -10.70 -0.63
N LEU A 35 -6.62 -9.71 0.14
CA LEU A 35 -6.34 -9.62 1.58
C LEU A 35 -6.77 -10.88 2.33
N VAL A 36 -7.98 -11.40 2.05
CA VAL A 36 -8.49 -12.63 2.68
C VAL A 36 -7.55 -13.80 2.42
N VAL A 37 -7.12 -13.99 1.17
CA VAL A 37 -6.19 -15.06 0.81
C VAL A 37 -4.82 -14.87 1.45
N GLY A 38 -4.29 -13.65 1.45
CA GLY A 38 -3.01 -13.35 2.08
C GLY A 38 -3.02 -13.55 3.60
N ILE A 39 -4.14 -13.27 4.28
CA ILE A 39 -4.30 -13.54 5.72
C ILE A 39 -4.37 -15.05 5.99
N ILE A 40 -5.12 -15.81 5.18
CA ILE A 40 -5.27 -17.26 5.33
C ILE A 40 -3.95 -17.99 5.05
N LEU A 41 -3.23 -17.59 3.99
CA LEU A 41 -1.95 -18.19 3.62
C LEU A 41 -0.74 -17.56 4.35
N GLY A 42 -0.99 -16.50 5.11
CA GLY A 42 0.01 -15.79 5.89
C GLY A 42 0.32 -16.44 7.24
N PRO A 43 1.18 -15.80 8.04
CA PRO A 43 1.65 -16.37 9.31
C PRO A 43 0.52 -16.56 10.32
N ALA A 44 -0.51 -15.73 10.27
CA ALA A 44 -1.60 -15.73 11.25
C ALA A 44 -2.48 -16.99 11.21
N VAL A 45 -2.59 -17.65 10.05
CA VAL A 45 -3.41 -18.85 9.88
C VAL A 45 -2.53 -20.02 9.45
N LEU A 46 -1.98 -20.00 8.24
CA LEU A 46 -1.11 -21.09 7.77
C LEU A 46 0.15 -21.24 8.64
N GLY A 47 0.78 -20.13 9.04
CA GLY A 47 1.94 -20.17 9.93
C GLY A 47 1.64 -20.69 11.34
N ARG A 48 0.38 -20.67 11.79
CA ARG A 48 -0.03 -21.30 13.06
C ARG A 48 -0.40 -22.77 12.91
N ILE A 49 -1.02 -23.14 11.78
CA ILE A 49 -1.45 -24.52 11.52
C ILE A 49 -0.26 -25.40 11.15
N ALA A 50 0.69 -24.87 10.37
CA ALA A 50 1.85 -25.59 9.86
C ALA A 50 3.11 -24.69 9.91
N PRO A 51 3.65 -24.39 11.11
CA PRO A 51 4.73 -23.42 11.31
C PRO A 51 6.01 -23.79 10.55
N ASP A 52 6.45 -25.05 10.63
CA ASP A 52 7.68 -25.49 9.97
C ASP A 52 7.60 -25.39 8.45
N ASP A 53 6.47 -25.81 7.87
CA ASP A 53 6.22 -25.71 6.43
C ASP A 53 6.14 -24.25 5.98
N TRP A 54 5.46 -23.41 6.75
CA TRP A 54 5.33 -21.99 6.43
C TRP A 54 6.68 -21.28 6.50
N ILE A 55 7.48 -21.49 7.55
CA ILE A 55 8.82 -20.91 7.66
C ILE A 55 9.68 -21.36 6.49
N ARG A 56 9.71 -22.68 6.22
CA ARG A 56 10.50 -23.26 5.13
C ARG A 56 10.12 -22.69 3.76
N ILE A 57 8.83 -22.53 3.49
CA ILE A 57 8.32 -22.09 2.19
C ILE A 57 8.42 -20.57 2.05
N VAL A 58 8.01 -19.79 3.06
CA VAL A 58 7.76 -18.34 2.96
C VAL A 58 8.90 -17.48 3.50
N MET A 59 9.48 -17.84 4.64
CA MET A 59 10.54 -17.04 5.28
C MET A 59 11.94 -17.48 4.87
N GLY A 60 12.15 -18.79 4.69
CA GLY A 60 13.47 -19.39 4.55
C GLY A 60 14.21 -19.45 5.89
N GLY A 61 15.48 -19.84 5.87
CA GLY A 61 16.36 -19.75 7.04
C GLY A 61 16.02 -20.71 8.19
N GLN A 62 15.31 -21.81 7.93
CA GLN A 62 14.86 -22.73 8.99
C GLN A 62 16.02 -23.30 9.80
N MET A 63 17.13 -23.66 9.14
CA MET A 63 18.32 -24.20 9.81
C MET A 63 19.02 -23.15 10.67
N GLU A 64 19.11 -21.93 10.15
CA GLU A 64 19.73 -20.79 10.83
C GLU A 64 18.93 -20.39 12.07
N ARG A 65 17.59 -20.34 11.96
CA ARG A 65 16.68 -20.09 13.09
C ARG A 65 16.77 -21.18 14.15
N ALA A 66 16.80 -22.45 13.73
CA ALA A 66 16.98 -23.57 14.68
C ALA A 66 18.30 -23.45 15.44
N ARG A 67 19.38 -23.05 14.76
CA ARG A 67 20.70 -22.88 15.36
C ARG A 67 20.79 -21.68 16.30
N ILE A 68 20.15 -20.57 15.95
CA ILE A 68 20.00 -19.41 16.85
C ILE A 68 19.24 -19.82 18.11
N GLN A 69 18.10 -20.52 17.95
CA GLN A 69 17.31 -21.01 19.08
C GLN A 69 18.08 -21.99 19.97
N GLU A 70 18.95 -22.82 19.41
CA GLU A 70 19.84 -23.71 20.17
C GLU A 70 20.81 -22.90 21.04
N VAL A 71 21.51 -21.93 20.45
CA VAL A 71 22.43 -21.04 21.20
C VAL A 71 21.70 -20.21 22.25
N GLU A 72 20.49 -19.72 21.97
CA GLU A 72 19.66 -19.00 22.93
C GLU A 72 19.19 -19.90 24.09
N ARG A 73 18.83 -21.15 23.80
CA ARG A 73 18.45 -22.14 24.83
C ARG A 73 19.64 -22.52 25.70
N ASP A 74 20.81 -22.72 25.11
CA ASP A 74 22.03 -23.01 25.85
C ASP A 74 22.40 -21.85 26.78
N HIS A 75 22.31 -20.61 26.29
CA HIS A 75 22.56 -19.43 27.13
C HIS A 75 21.48 -19.22 28.21
N ALA A 76 20.21 -19.55 27.93
CA ALA A 76 19.15 -19.53 28.93
C ALA A 76 19.37 -20.61 30.01
N ALA A 77 19.81 -21.81 29.62
CA ALA A 77 20.15 -22.89 30.54
C ALA A 77 21.37 -22.55 31.40
N TRP A 78 22.41 -21.94 30.79
CA TRP A 78 23.56 -21.42 31.52
C TRP A 78 23.14 -20.34 32.53
N ARG A 79 22.31 -19.36 32.12
CA ARG A 79 21.79 -18.33 33.03
C ARG A 79 21.02 -18.94 34.20
N PHE A 80 20.20 -19.95 33.94
CA PHE A 80 19.47 -20.65 34.99
C PHE A 80 20.44 -21.37 35.97
N ALA A 81 21.44 -22.08 35.46
CA ALA A 81 22.46 -22.72 36.30
C ALA A 81 23.29 -21.71 37.11
N ALA A 82 23.64 -20.57 36.49
CA ALA A 82 24.35 -19.46 37.12
C ALA A 82 23.56 -18.80 38.26
N THR A 83 22.23 -18.91 38.30
CA THR A 83 21.46 -18.42 39.46
C THR A 83 21.59 -19.32 40.70
N ALA A 84 22.01 -20.58 40.54
CA ALA A 84 22.18 -21.53 41.63
C ALA A 84 23.59 -21.50 42.25
N VAL A 85 24.55 -20.82 41.61
CA VAL A 85 25.95 -20.72 42.06
C VAL A 85 26.35 -19.23 42.09
N PRO A 86 26.92 -18.71 43.19
CA PRO A 86 27.38 -17.32 43.24
C PRO A 86 28.61 -17.13 42.34
N LEU A 87 28.38 -16.76 41.08
CA LEU A 87 29.44 -16.41 40.14
C LEU A 87 29.83 -14.92 40.28
N PRO A 88 31.11 -14.57 40.14
CA PRO A 88 31.54 -13.18 40.12
C PRO A 88 30.99 -12.45 38.87
N PRO A 89 30.79 -11.13 38.95
CA PRO A 89 30.22 -10.34 37.83
C PRO A 89 31.09 -10.39 36.56
N GLU A 90 32.39 -10.62 36.68
CA GLU A 90 33.30 -10.78 35.54
C GLU A 90 32.92 -11.98 34.66
N GLU A 91 32.52 -13.09 35.26
CA GLU A 91 32.10 -14.30 34.52
C GLU A 91 30.76 -14.08 33.78
N PHE A 92 29.84 -13.32 34.37
CA PHE A 92 28.61 -12.90 33.68
C PHE A 92 28.90 -12.04 32.46
N THR A 93 29.86 -11.11 32.57
CA THR A 93 30.25 -10.27 31.43
C THR A 93 30.96 -11.06 30.34
N ALA A 94 31.85 -11.99 30.73
CA ALA A 94 32.57 -12.84 29.78
C ALA A 94 31.61 -13.74 28.98
N GLU A 95 30.63 -14.35 29.64
CA GLU A 95 29.63 -15.18 28.96
C GLU A 95 28.68 -14.35 28.08
N ALA A 96 28.29 -13.14 28.49
CA ALA A 96 27.49 -12.25 27.65
C ALA A 96 28.24 -11.84 26.37
N VAL A 97 29.55 -11.60 26.46
CA VAL A 97 30.41 -11.32 25.30
C VAL A 97 30.47 -12.55 24.40
N ARG A 98 30.78 -13.72 24.95
CA ARG A 98 30.84 -14.99 24.20
C ARG A 98 29.53 -15.31 23.49
N HIS A 99 28.40 -15.18 24.19
CA HIS A 99 27.08 -15.40 23.60
C HIS A 99 26.82 -14.46 22.42
N ARG A 100 27.23 -13.19 22.52
CA ARG A 100 27.09 -12.23 21.43
C ARG A 100 28.03 -12.50 20.25
N GLU A 101 29.24 -12.99 20.53
CA GLU A 101 30.19 -13.45 19.51
C GLU A 101 29.68 -14.69 18.75
N ASP A 102 28.98 -15.60 19.44
CA ASP A 102 28.38 -16.79 18.82
C ASP A 102 27.10 -16.44 18.02
N LEU A 103 26.26 -15.53 18.54
CA LEU A 103 25.01 -15.13 17.88
C LEU A 103 25.21 -14.24 16.65
N GLY A 104 26.11 -13.25 16.72
CA GLY A 104 26.26 -12.24 15.66
C GLY A 104 26.48 -12.82 14.26
N PRO A 105 27.39 -13.80 14.06
CA PRO A 105 27.57 -14.47 12.78
C PRO A 105 26.35 -15.25 12.31
N LEU A 106 25.57 -15.85 13.23
CA LEU A 106 24.36 -16.59 12.90
C LEU A 106 23.23 -15.66 12.47
N GLU A 107 23.04 -14.53 13.16
CA GLU A 107 22.07 -13.49 12.78
C GLU A 107 22.40 -12.90 11.40
N ALA A 108 23.68 -12.60 11.13
CA ALA A 108 24.12 -12.10 9.84
C ALA A 108 23.87 -13.13 8.71
N ARG A 109 24.11 -14.41 8.96
CA ARG A 109 23.79 -15.50 8.02
C ARG A 109 22.29 -15.62 7.78
N LEU A 110 21.48 -15.57 8.84
CA LEU A 110 20.03 -15.60 8.74
C LEU A 110 19.54 -14.45 7.84
N GLN A 111 20.02 -13.23 8.07
CA GLN A 111 19.66 -12.06 7.27
C GLN A 111 20.04 -12.24 5.79
N ALA A 112 21.21 -12.83 5.49
CA ALA A 112 21.63 -13.12 4.12
C ALA A 112 20.73 -14.17 3.43
N VAL A 113 20.30 -15.20 4.17
CA VAL A 113 19.38 -16.23 3.65
C VAL A 113 17.98 -15.65 3.43
N GLU A 114 17.46 -14.90 4.40
CA GLU A 114 16.13 -14.28 4.33
C GLU A 114 16.04 -13.26 3.18
N THR A 115 17.07 -12.44 2.98
CA THR A 115 17.12 -11.50 1.86
C THR A 115 17.14 -12.24 0.52
N THR A 116 17.90 -13.32 0.39
CA THR A 116 17.94 -14.14 -0.82
C THR A 116 16.60 -14.82 -1.08
N HIS A 117 15.97 -15.37 -0.05
CA HIS A 117 14.67 -16.05 -0.13
C HIS A 117 13.52 -15.07 -0.41
N ALA A 118 13.62 -13.82 0.04
CA ALA A 118 12.63 -12.77 -0.21
C ALA A 118 12.66 -12.23 -1.64
N ARG A 119 13.78 -12.36 -2.38
CA ARG A 119 13.94 -11.77 -3.73
C ARG A 119 12.81 -12.13 -4.71
N PRO A 120 12.41 -13.40 -4.89
CA PRO A 120 11.35 -13.74 -5.85
C PRO A 120 10.01 -13.09 -5.49
N TRP A 121 9.71 -12.97 -4.20
CA TRP A 121 8.51 -12.29 -3.71
C TRP A 121 8.59 -10.78 -3.95
N ALA A 122 9.74 -10.16 -3.69
CA ALA A 122 9.93 -8.74 -3.94
C ALA A 122 9.79 -8.42 -5.43
N VAL A 123 10.44 -9.20 -6.29
CA VAL A 123 10.35 -9.06 -7.76
C VAL A 123 8.90 -9.23 -8.23
N LEU A 124 8.20 -10.28 -7.75
CA LEU A 124 6.80 -10.50 -8.11
C LEU A 124 5.91 -9.32 -7.68
N SER A 125 6.08 -8.80 -6.47
CA SER A 125 5.32 -7.66 -5.94
C SER A 125 5.52 -6.42 -6.80
N ILE A 126 6.77 -6.12 -7.17
CA ILE A 126 7.12 -4.99 -8.04
C ILE A 126 6.50 -5.17 -9.44
N LEU A 127 6.60 -6.37 -10.02
CA LEU A 127 6.01 -6.66 -11.34
C LEU A 127 4.49 -6.54 -11.34
N LEU A 128 3.81 -7.02 -10.30
CA LEU A 128 2.37 -6.88 -10.14
C LEU A 128 1.97 -5.41 -9.96
N ALA A 129 2.71 -4.64 -9.15
CA ALA A 129 2.49 -3.22 -8.94
C ALA A 129 2.70 -2.41 -10.23
N ALA A 130 3.81 -2.65 -10.94
CA ALA A 130 4.13 -2.03 -12.23
C ALA A 130 3.09 -2.40 -13.29
N GLY A 131 2.68 -3.68 -13.37
CA GLY A 131 1.62 -4.13 -14.25
C GLY A 131 0.28 -3.47 -13.95
N ALA A 132 -0.08 -3.31 -12.67
CA ALA A 132 -1.32 -2.66 -12.26
C ALA A 132 -1.31 -1.17 -12.64
N ALA A 133 -0.20 -0.48 -12.42
CA ALA A 133 0.04 0.90 -12.81
C ALA A 133 -0.04 1.08 -14.33
N ALA A 134 0.60 0.18 -15.10
CA ALA A 134 0.56 0.16 -16.55
C ALA A 134 -0.87 -0.02 -17.08
N CYS A 135 -1.57 -1.03 -16.57
CA CYS A 135 -2.95 -1.30 -16.95
C CYS A 135 -3.88 -0.15 -16.55
N GLY A 136 -3.65 0.47 -15.39
CA GLY A 136 -4.37 1.65 -14.92
C GLY A 136 -4.28 2.79 -15.92
N ARG A 137 -3.05 3.17 -16.31
CA ARG A 137 -2.82 4.21 -17.31
C ARG A 137 -3.40 3.85 -18.68
N ALA A 138 -3.12 2.64 -19.15
CA ALA A 138 -3.60 2.14 -20.45
C ALA A 138 -5.13 2.13 -20.54
N SER A 139 -5.83 1.93 -19.42
CA SER A 139 -7.29 1.95 -19.35
C SER A 139 -7.91 3.35 -19.32
N ARG A 140 -7.14 4.43 -19.16
CA ARG A 140 -7.63 5.82 -19.12
C ARG A 140 -8.28 6.23 -20.45
N ARG A 141 -9.29 7.10 -20.44
CA ARG A 141 -9.79 7.71 -21.69
C ARG A 141 -8.83 8.81 -22.14
N PRO A 142 -8.74 9.11 -23.44
CA PRO A 142 -8.11 10.33 -23.90
C PRO A 142 -8.72 11.56 -23.19
N LEU A 143 -7.86 12.51 -22.86
CA LEU A 143 -8.25 13.79 -22.29
C LEU A 143 -8.93 14.64 -23.38
N GLU A 144 -10.03 15.29 -23.02
CA GLU A 144 -10.58 16.39 -23.81
C GLU A 144 -9.75 17.67 -23.56
N PRO A 145 -9.57 18.51 -24.59
CA PRO A 145 -8.86 19.78 -24.42
C PRO A 145 -9.68 20.73 -23.56
N THR A 146 -9.18 21.06 -22.36
CA THR A 146 -9.70 22.14 -21.52
C THR A 146 -8.79 23.38 -21.56
N PRO A 147 -9.37 24.60 -21.57
CA PRO A 147 -8.66 25.84 -21.82
C PRO A 147 -7.70 26.26 -20.69
N ASP A 148 -7.98 25.95 -19.42
CA ASP A 148 -7.10 26.33 -18.30
C ASP A 148 -6.26 25.16 -17.74
N ARG A 149 -4.95 25.40 -17.58
CA ARG A 149 -3.97 24.43 -17.06
C ARG A 149 -3.54 24.73 -15.63
N ASP A 150 -3.38 25.99 -15.26
CA ASP A 150 -2.66 26.38 -14.03
C ASP A 150 -3.45 26.02 -12.76
N ASP A 151 -4.76 26.22 -12.77
CA ASP A 151 -5.62 25.90 -11.63
C ASP A 151 -5.74 24.39 -11.34
N SER A 152 -5.54 23.55 -12.36
CA SER A 152 -5.56 22.08 -12.17
C SER A 152 -4.33 21.57 -11.43
N VAL A 153 -3.20 22.29 -11.53
CA VAL A 153 -1.98 21.99 -10.78
C VAL A 153 -2.21 22.28 -9.30
N ALA A 154 -2.77 23.43 -8.96
CA ALA A 154 -3.08 23.80 -7.58
C ALA A 154 -4.02 22.77 -6.91
N ALA A 155 -5.11 22.39 -7.59
CA ALA A 155 -6.04 21.39 -7.08
C ALA A 155 -5.36 20.01 -6.86
N GLY A 156 -4.52 19.58 -7.81
CA GLY A 156 -3.73 18.35 -7.68
C GLY A 156 -2.71 18.40 -6.54
N SER A 157 -2.10 19.55 -6.31
CA SER A 157 -1.16 19.76 -5.20
C SER A 157 -1.82 19.57 -3.85
N TRP A 158 -2.99 20.19 -3.63
CA TRP A 158 -3.75 20.00 -2.39
C TRP A 158 -4.21 18.55 -2.20
N ALA A 159 -4.63 17.89 -3.28
CA ALA A 159 -5.06 16.49 -3.24
C ALA A 159 -3.96 15.52 -2.79
N ALA A 160 -2.69 15.80 -3.12
CA ALA A 160 -1.55 14.99 -2.69
C ALA A 160 -0.96 15.44 -1.34
N LEU A 161 -0.76 16.75 -1.16
CA LEU A 161 -0.07 17.30 0.00
C LEU A 161 -0.90 17.19 1.27
N PHE A 162 -2.22 17.39 1.21
CA PHE A 162 -3.06 17.31 2.41
C PHE A 162 -2.97 15.94 3.11
N PRO A 163 -3.24 14.80 2.43
CA PRO A 163 -3.04 13.48 3.04
C PRO A 163 -1.58 13.17 3.40
N ALA A 164 -0.59 13.67 2.63
CA ALA A 164 0.82 13.47 2.95
C ALA A 164 1.25 14.20 4.23
N LEU A 165 0.85 15.46 4.39
CA LEU A 165 1.09 16.28 5.58
C LEU A 165 0.42 15.64 6.81
N ALA A 166 -0.85 15.23 6.69
CA ALA A 166 -1.54 14.52 7.77
C ALA A 166 -0.82 13.24 8.18
N THR A 167 -0.26 12.50 7.22
CA THR A 167 0.56 11.31 7.48
C THR A 167 1.82 11.67 8.29
N TRP A 168 2.56 12.71 7.89
CA TRP A 168 3.74 13.17 8.63
C TRP A 168 3.39 13.67 10.03
N THR A 169 2.28 14.39 10.20
CA THR A 169 1.79 14.83 11.51
C THR A 169 1.54 13.64 12.43
N VAL A 170 0.92 12.56 11.93
CA VAL A 170 0.68 11.36 12.74
C VAL A 170 1.97 10.64 13.09
N PHE A 171 2.95 10.57 12.18
CA PHE A 171 4.27 10.02 12.52
C PHE A 171 4.95 10.85 13.62
N ALA A 172 4.90 12.18 13.54
CA ALA A 172 5.44 13.06 14.58
C ALA A 172 4.74 12.83 15.94
N MET A 173 3.40 12.77 15.94
CA MET A 173 2.61 12.56 17.16
C MET A 173 2.83 11.19 17.80
N THR A 174 3.22 10.19 17.02
CA THR A 174 3.51 8.83 17.51
C THR A 174 4.98 8.63 17.88
N GLY A 175 5.77 9.71 17.93
CA GLY A 175 7.20 9.65 18.29
C GLY A 175 8.10 9.02 17.23
N ARG A 176 7.63 8.88 15.99
CA ARG A 176 8.41 8.37 14.85
C ARG A 176 9.02 9.51 14.06
N ASP A 177 10.08 9.23 13.29
CA ASP A 177 10.70 10.22 12.40
C ASP A 177 9.72 10.58 11.26
N ALA A 178 9.06 11.73 11.40
CA ALA A 178 8.06 12.23 10.45
C ALA A 178 8.61 12.52 9.05
N PHE A 179 9.92 12.75 8.94
CA PHE A 179 10.60 13.00 7.66
C PHE A 179 11.56 11.87 7.30
N GLY A 180 11.50 10.74 8.00
CA GLY A 180 12.27 9.54 7.71
C GLY A 180 11.79 8.86 6.41
N PRO A 181 12.63 8.03 5.76
CA PRO A 181 12.25 7.33 4.53
C PRO A 181 10.93 6.56 4.66
N GLU A 182 10.70 5.86 5.78
CA GLU A 182 9.46 5.11 6.04
C GLU A 182 8.22 6.01 6.03
N ALA A 183 8.28 7.17 6.71
CA ALA A 183 7.20 8.14 6.76
C ALA A 183 6.93 8.77 5.39
N MET A 184 7.98 9.05 4.62
CA MET A 184 7.86 9.61 3.28
C MET A 184 7.27 8.62 2.28
N PHE A 185 7.67 7.34 2.30
CA PHE A 185 7.04 6.31 1.47
C PHE A 185 5.58 6.07 1.86
N THR A 186 5.27 6.10 3.15
CA THR A 186 3.89 6.02 3.65
C THR A 186 3.07 7.22 3.15
N ALA A 187 3.61 8.44 3.27
CA ALA A 187 2.96 9.65 2.78
C ALA A 187 2.77 9.64 1.26
N ALA A 188 3.73 9.11 0.50
CA ALA A 188 3.58 8.92 -0.95
C ALA A 188 2.45 7.92 -1.27
N ALA A 189 2.35 6.81 -0.53
CA ALA A 189 1.28 5.82 -0.71
C ALA A 189 -0.10 6.39 -0.38
N VAL A 190 -0.21 7.24 0.64
CA VAL A 190 -1.46 7.89 1.05
C VAL A 190 -1.77 9.12 0.18
N GLY A 191 -0.76 9.81 -0.36
CA GLY A 191 -0.91 11.00 -1.21
C GLY A 191 -1.07 10.71 -2.71
N ILE A 192 -0.77 9.50 -3.18
CA ILE A 192 -0.92 9.15 -4.60
C ILE A 192 -2.38 9.25 -5.06
N ALA A 193 -2.60 9.76 -6.27
CA ALA A 193 -3.92 9.85 -6.90
C ALA A 193 -4.23 8.66 -7.82
N GLY A 194 -5.49 8.60 -8.27
CA GLY A 194 -5.97 7.58 -9.19
C GLY A 194 -5.26 7.61 -10.54
N TRP A 195 -4.85 6.44 -11.06
CA TRP A 195 -4.26 6.33 -12.40
C TRP A 195 -5.26 6.68 -13.53
N SER A 196 -6.55 6.52 -13.24
CA SER A 196 -7.64 6.82 -14.15
C SER A 196 -8.91 7.19 -13.38
N ILE A 197 -9.74 8.08 -13.94
CA ILE A 197 -11.08 8.32 -13.39
C ILE A 197 -12.06 7.34 -14.04
N GLU A 198 -12.81 6.60 -13.21
CA GLU A 198 -13.81 5.66 -13.67
C GLU A 198 -14.91 6.36 -14.48
N SER A 199 -15.55 5.63 -15.40
CA SER A 199 -16.62 6.22 -16.22
C SER A 199 -17.83 6.67 -15.39
N ARG A 200 -18.07 6.05 -14.23
CA ARG A 200 -19.13 6.46 -13.29
C ARG A 200 -18.76 7.77 -12.59
N ASP A 201 -17.53 7.88 -12.15
CA ASP A 201 -16.99 9.05 -11.45
C ASP A 201 -16.94 10.27 -12.38
N ARG A 202 -16.56 10.08 -13.65
CA ARG A 202 -16.64 11.16 -14.67
C ARG A 202 -18.04 11.71 -14.86
N ARG A 203 -19.07 10.84 -14.88
CA ARG A 203 -20.46 11.29 -15.01
C ARG A 203 -20.90 12.12 -13.79
N LEU A 204 -20.33 11.83 -12.62
CA LEU A 204 -20.60 12.61 -11.41
C LEU A 204 -19.87 13.95 -11.42
N ALA A 205 -18.63 13.97 -11.91
CA ALA A 205 -17.80 15.17 -12.06
C ALA A 205 -18.24 16.11 -13.20
N GLY A 206 -18.93 15.58 -14.22
CA GLY A 206 -19.41 16.37 -15.35
C GLY A 206 -18.27 17.02 -16.14
N GLU A 207 -18.43 18.31 -16.43
CA GLU A 207 -17.47 19.14 -17.18
C GLU A 207 -16.11 19.26 -16.48
N GLY A 208 -16.06 19.13 -15.15
CA GLY A 208 -14.83 19.14 -14.36
C GLY A 208 -13.94 17.89 -14.54
N SER A 209 -14.40 16.85 -15.25
CA SER A 209 -13.70 15.56 -15.31
C SER A 209 -12.29 15.64 -15.94
N ALA A 210 -12.10 16.46 -16.97
CA ALA A 210 -10.79 16.66 -17.60
C ALA A 210 -9.83 17.46 -16.70
N PHE A 211 -10.35 18.45 -15.96
CA PHE A 211 -9.60 19.20 -14.94
C PHE A 211 -9.09 18.28 -13.82
N LEU A 212 -9.98 17.45 -13.25
CA LEU A 212 -9.63 16.47 -12.20
C LEU A 212 -8.60 15.44 -12.69
N GLU A 213 -8.71 15.04 -13.95
CA GLU A 213 -7.76 14.13 -14.59
C GLU A 213 -6.36 14.73 -14.75
N ARG A 214 -6.24 16.04 -14.94
CA ARG A 214 -4.94 16.76 -14.95
C ARG A 214 -4.41 16.91 -13.53
N GLY A 215 -5.25 17.34 -12.58
CA GLY A 215 -4.87 17.44 -11.17
C GLY A 215 -4.41 16.09 -10.59
N SER A 216 -5.01 14.98 -11.02
CA SER A 216 -4.57 13.63 -10.63
C SER A 216 -3.15 13.34 -11.13
N SER A 217 -2.79 13.80 -12.32
CA SER A 217 -1.41 13.66 -12.83
C SER A 217 -0.41 14.48 -12.01
N THR A 218 -0.77 15.70 -11.59
CA THR A 218 0.05 16.50 -10.66
C THR A 218 0.23 15.81 -9.31
N ALA A 219 -0.85 15.27 -8.74
CA ALA A 219 -0.80 14.55 -7.49
C ALA A 219 0.12 13.31 -7.56
N ILE A 220 0.10 12.57 -8.68
CA ILE A 220 1.04 11.45 -8.89
C ILE A 220 2.48 11.97 -9.01
N TRP A 221 2.72 13.12 -9.65
CA TRP A 221 4.07 13.71 -9.73
C TRP A 221 4.60 14.09 -8.35
N ILE A 222 3.75 14.65 -7.50
CA ILE A 222 4.12 15.00 -6.11
C ILE A 222 4.42 13.73 -5.31
N ALA A 223 3.56 12.70 -5.39
CA ALA A 223 3.81 11.43 -4.73
C ALA A 223 5.12 10.76 -5.22
N CYS A 224 5.40 10.86 -6.52
CA CYS A 224 6.67 10.42 -7.10
C CYS A 224 7.85 11.22 -6.55
N GLY A 225 7.74 12.55 -6.47
CA GLY A 225 8.78 13.41 -5.90
C GLY A 225 9.09 13.07 -4.44
N ILE A 226 8.05 12.87 -3.62
CA ILE A 226 8.20 12.43 -2.22
C ILE A 226 8.92 11.07 -2.16
N ALA A 227 8.51 10.11 -2.98
CA ALA A 227 9.15 8.79 -3.04
C ALA A 227 10.61 8.86 -3.51
N THR A 228 10.94 9.74 -4.45
CA THR A 228 12.32 9.94 -4.93
C THR A 228 13.19 10.54 -3.82
N ILE A 229 12.70 11.55 -3.09
CA ILE A 229 13.43 12.14 -1.96
C ILE A 229 13.64 11.09 -0.85
N ALA A 230 12.61 10.29 -0.56
CA ALA A 230 12.71 9.18 0.40
C ALA A 230 13.77 8.17 -0.02
N ALA A 231 13.78 7.80 -1.31
CA ALA A 231 14.73 6.82 -1.84
C ALA A 231 16.17 7.33 -1.82
N TRP A 232 16.35 8.62 -2.12
CA TRP A 232 17.65 9.27 -2.01
C TRP A 232 18.14 9.32 -0.56
N LYS A 233 17.28 9.72 0.39
CA LYS A 233 17.62 9.79 1.82
C LYS A 233 17.92 8.41 2.42
N GLY A 234 17.19 7.38 2.01
CA GLY A 234 17.35 6.00 2.50
C GLY A 234 18.35 5.14 1.72
N GLY A 235 18.95 5.66 0.63
CA GLY A 235 19.84 4.90 -0.26
C GLY A 235 19.21 3.70 -0.98
N THR A 236 17.90 3.48 -0.83
CA THR A 236 17.14 2.30 -1.27
C THR A 236 15.72 2.70 -1.67
N GLY A 237 14.89 1.79 -2.21
CA GLY A 237 13.48 2.11 -2.48
C GLY A 237 13.18 2.78 -3.83
N TRP A 238 14.16 2.91 -4.74
CA TRP A 238 13.98 3.49 -6.08
C TRP A 238 12.85 2.83 -6.90
N GLY A 239 12.57 1.55 -6.66
CA GLY A 239 11.44 0.86 -7.29
C GLY A 239 10.08 1.49 -6.96
N VAL A 240 9.91 2.08 -5.77
CA VAL A 240 8.68 2.79 -5.38
C VAL A 240 8.48 4.03 -6.25
N ALA A 241 9.53 4.84 -6.41
CA ALA A 241 9.50 6.00 -7.30
C ALA A 241 9.21 5.58 -8.75
N GLY A 242 9.82 4.48 -9.21
CA GLY A 242 9.55 3.90 -10.51
C GLY A 242 8.07 3.53 -10.72
N VAL A 243 7.44 2.87 -9.75
CA VAL A 243 6.00 2.52 -9.80
C VAL A 243 5.11 3.77 -9.81
N CYS A 244 5.49 4.82 -9.07
CA CYS A 244 4.78 6.11 -9.11
C CYS A 244 4.90 6.80 -10.47
N ALA A 245 6.08 6.78 -11.09
CA ALA A 245 6.35 7.44 -12.38
C ALA A 245 5.81 6.67 -13.59
N LEU A 246 5.71 5.34 -13.51
CA LEU A 246 5.36 4.47 -14.63
C LEU A 246 4.06 4.84 -15.37
N PRO A 247 2.96 5.22 -14.69
CA PRO A 247 1.76 5.73 -15.36
C PRO A 247 1.99 6.97 -16.24
N MET A 248 3.06 7.73 -16.05
CA MET A 248 3.34 8.93 -16.84
C MET A 248 4.05 8.61 -18.15
N CYS A 249 4.89 7.56 -18.14
CA CYS A 249 5.66 7.14 -19.30
C CYS A 249 4.84 6.27 -20.27
N ILE A 250 3.69 5.75 -19.84
CA ILE A 250 2.87 4.87 -20.66
C ILE A 250 1.88 5.68 -21.51
N PRO A 251 1.88 5.48 -22.84
CA PRO A 251 0.94 6.16 -23.72
C PRO A 251 -0.49 5.69 -23.45
N VAL A 252 -1.45 6.61 -23.59
CA VAL A 252 -2.88 6.29 -23.46
C VAL A 252 -3.32 5.49 -24.68
N ILE A 253 -3.91 4.33 -24.46
CA ILE A 253 -4.44 3.49 -25.53
C ILE A 253 -5.76 4.08 -26.02
N ARG A 254 -5.87 4.32 -27.33
CA ARG A 254 -7.07 4.91 -27.95
C ARG A 254 -8.18 3.89 -28.22
N GLN A 255 -7.82 2.61 -28.40
CA GLN A 255 -8.78 1.56 -28.76
C GLN A 255 -9.65 1.11 -27.57
N PRO A 256 -11.00 1.20 -27.65
CA PRO A 256 -11.89 0.94 -26.51
C PRO A 256 -11.90 -0.52 -26.06
N GLY A 257 -11.73 -1.49 -26.96
CA GLY A 257 -11.69 -2.92 -26.64
C GLY A 257 -10.51 -3.27 -25.73
N LEU A 258 -9.30 -2.84 -26.12
CA LEU A 258 -8.08 -3.05 -25.35
C LEU A 258 -8.17 -2.40 -23.95
N ARG A 259 -8.74 -1.18 -23.85
CA ARG A 259 -8.91 -0.48 -22.57
C ARG A 259 -9.77 -1.28 -21.58
N ARG A 260 -10.84 -1.93 -22.05
CA ARG A 260 -11.65 -2.82 -21.21
C ARG A 260 -10.83 -4.04 -20.77
N GLY A 261 -10.02 -4.60 -21.67
CA GLY A 261 -9.09 -5.69 -21.37
C GLY A 261 -8.11 -5.34 -20.25
N PHE A 262 -7.38 -4.23 -20.37
CA PHE A 262 -6.44 -3.76 -19.34
C PHE A 262 -7.12 -3.49 -18.01
N ARG A 263 -8.32 -2.90 -18.02
CA ARG A 263 -9.10 -2.68 -16.80
C ARG A 263 -9.47 -3.99 -16.11
N ARG A 264 -9.94 -4.99 -16.88
CA ARG A 264 -10.24 -6.33 -16.35
C ARG A 264 -8.97 -6.99 -15.81
N LEU A 265 -7.86 -6.94 -16.54
CA LEU A 265 -6.60 -7.51 -16.06
C LEU A 265 -6.16 -6.88 -14.72
N ARG A 266 -6.24 -5.55 -14.61
CA ARG A 266 -5.97 -4.81 -13.37
C ARG A 266 -6.87 -5.24 -12.22
N ASP A 267 -8.19 -5.15 -12.43
CA ASP A 267 -9.19 -5.29 -11.35
C ASP A 267 -9.49 -6.77 -11.03
N GLU A 268 -9.29 -7.71 -11.96
CA GLU A 268 -9.57 -9.14 -11.76
C GLU A 268 -8.34 -9.97 -11.40
N ALA A 269 -7.14 -9.59 -11.84
CA ALA A 269 -5.94 -10.39 -11.65
C ALA A 269 -4.87 -9.69 -10.81
N LEU A 270 -4.44 -8.50 -11.25
CA LEU A 270 -3.25 -7.85 -10.69
C LEU A 270 -3.48 -7.34 -9.28
N LEU A 271 -4.56 -6.58 -9.03
CA LEU A 271 -4.83 -6.01 -7.70
C LEU A 271 -5.14 -7.08 -6.62
N PRO A 272 -5.95 -8.13 -6.88
CA PRO A 272 -6.13 -9.20 -5.90
C PRO A 272 -4.82 -9.92 -5.59
N SER A 273 -4.03 -10.23 -6.62
CA SER A 273 -2.74 -10.91 -6.45
C SER A 273 -1.77 -10.04 -5.63
N LEU A 274 -1.70 -8.75 -5.95
CA LEU A 274 -0.84 -7.79 -5.26
C LEU A 274 -1.25 -7.63 -3.79
N ALA A 275 -2.55 -7.56 -3.50
CA ALA A 275 -3.06 -7.49 -2.13
C ALA A 275 -2.69 -8.74 -1.32
N ALA A 276 -2.85 -9.93 -1.90
CA ALA A 276 -2.49 -11.18 -1.24
C ALA A 276 -0.99 -11.26 -0.94
N VAL A 277 -0.15 -10.96 -1.95
CA VAL A 277 1.31 -11.02 -1.83
C VAL A 277 1.83 -9.96 -0.86
N CYS A 278 1.23 -8.78 -0.81
CA CYS A 278 1.61 -7.69 0.10
C CYS A 278 1.48 -8.08 1.57
N VAL A 279 0.45 -8.83 1.94
CA VAL A 279 0.18 -9.19 3.36
C VAL A 279 0.66 -10.59 3.74
N LEU A 280 1.14 -11.36 2.77
CA LEU A 280 1.57 -12.76 2.95
C LEU A 280 2.65 -12.94 4.03
N ARG A 281 3.49 -11.92 4.23
CA ARG A 281 4.60 -11.91 5.19
C ARG A 281 4.35 -11.01 6.42
N SER A 282 3.14 -10.46 6.57
CA SER A 282 2.82 -9.56 7.69
C SER A 282 2.30 -10.34 8.89
N GLU A 283 2.98 -10.26 10.02
CA GLU A 283 2.48 -10.79 11.30
C GLU A 283 1.55 -9.78 11.95
N PHE A 284 0.33 -9.67 11.43
CA PHE A 284 -0.55 -8.54 11.76
C PHE A 284 -0.93 -8.41 13.24
N PHE A 285 -0.86 -9.48 14.03
CA PHE A 285 -1.12 -9.42 15.47
C PHE A 285 0.03 -8.81 16.28
N LEU A 286 1.27 -8.86 15.76
CA LEU A 286 2.48 -8.45 16.46
C LEU A 286 3.10 -7.18 15.87
N GLU A 287 3.06 -7.04 14.54
CA GLU A 287 3.79 -5.98 13.82
C GLU A 287 2.95 -4.74 13.50
N VAL A 288 1.62 -4.83 13.55
CA VAL A 288 0.74 -3.72 13.13
C VAL A 288 0.58 -2.73 14.28
N PRO A 289 1.04 -1.47 14.12
CA PRO A 289 0.76 -0.43 15.08
C PRO A 289 -0.70 0.00 14.92
N TRP A 290 -1.65 -0.69 15.55
CA TRP A 290 -3.09 -0.52 15.31
C TRP A 290 -3.59 0.92 15.46
N GLY A 291 -3.08 1.69 16.42
CA GLY A 291 -3.40 3.11 16.55
C GLY A 291 -3.00 3.93 15.31
N LEU A 292 -1.77 3.73 14.83
CA LEU A 292 -1.28 4.34 13.59
C LEU A 292 -2.04 3.83 12.37
N ALA A 293 -2.36 2.53 12.31
CA ALA A 293 -3.12 1.93 11.22
C ALA A 293 -4.53 2.54 11.09
N LEU A 294 -5.24 2.71 12.21
CA LEU A 294 -6.56 3.35 12.22
C LEU A 294 -6.48 4.80 11.74
N LEU A 295 -5.48 5.56 12.19
CA LEU A 295 -5.26 6.93 11.71
C LEU A 295 -4.95 6.98 10.22
N LEU A 296 -4.10 6.07 9.71
CA LEU A 296 -3.80 5.96 8.28
C LEU A 296 -5.03 5.58 7.45
N ILE A 297 -5.92 4.73 7.97
CA ILE A 297 -7.20 4.41 7.32
C ILE A 297 -8.06 5.68 7.19
N VAL A 298 -8.18 6.47 8.26
CA VAL A 298 -8.93 7.72 8.24
C VAL A 298 -8.28 8.74 7.31
N ILE A 299 -6.96 8.90 7.32
CA ILE A 299 -6.27 9.86 6.43
C ILE A 299 -6.41 9.44 4.96
N ALA A 300 -6.20 8.15 4.65
CA ALA A 300 -6.31 7.63 3.30
C ALA A 300 -7.76 7.71 2.76
N GLY A 301 -8.75 7.54 3.64
CA GLY A 301 -10.14 7.77 3.34
C GLY A 301 -10.46 9.26 3.19
N ASP A 302 -10.45 9.98 4.31
CA ASP A 302 -11.03 11.31 4.45
C ASP A 302 -10.09 12.45 4.06
N GLY A 303 -8.80 12.32 4.37
CA GLY A 303 -7.79 13.30 3.97
C GLY A 303 -7.73 13.51 2.45
N ARG A 304 -8.02 12.48 1.65
CA ARG A 304 -8.02 12.58 0.18
C ARG A 304 -9.14 13.42 -0.40
N TRP A 305 -10.38 13.18 0.01
CA TRP A 305 -11.50 13.96 -0.53
C TRP A 305 -11.50 15.38 0.05
N LEU A 306 -11.01 15.57 1.29
CA LEU A 306 -10.77 16.90 1.87
C LEU A 306 -9.69 17.67 1.10
N GLY A 307 -8.56 17.03 0.76
CA GLY A 307 -7.52 17.62 -0.07
C GLY A 307 -8.04 18.04 -1.45
N TRP A 308 -8.84 17.17 -2.10
CA TRP A 308 -9.54 17.54 -3.33
C TRP A 308 -10.53 18.68 -3.15
N TYR A 309 -11.30 18.68 -2.07
CA TYR A 309 -12.27 19.74 -1.79
C TYR A 309 -11.59 21.10 -1.58
N ALA A 310 -10.53 21.14 -0.76
CA ALA A 310 -9.73 22.34 -0.55
C ALA A 310 -9.11 22.82 -1.86
N GLY A 311 -8.50 21.91 -2.62
CA GLY A 311 -7.94 22.22 -3.94
C GLY A 311 -8.96 22.82 -4.89
N LEU A 312 -10.14 22.19 -5.00
CA LEU A 312 -11.22 22.66 -5.88
C LEU A 312 -11.84 23.98 -5.43
N ARG A 313 -11.95 24.24 -4.13
CA ARG A 313 -12.46 25.50 -3.58
C ARG A 313 -11.49 26.67 -3.77
N LEU A 314 -10.19 26.39 -3.67
CA LEU A 314 -9.13 27.40 -3.78
C LEU A 314 -8.71 27.64 -5.24
N SER A 315 -9.07 26.73 -6.15
CA SER A 315 -8.90 26.88 -7.59
C SER A 315 -10.19 27.37 -8.26
N SER A 316 -10.11 28.01 -9.42
CA SER A 316 -11.24 28.40 -10.27
C SER A 316 -11.89 27.19 -11.00
N ALA A 317 -12.03 26.05 -10.32
CA ALA A 317 -12.41 24.80 -10.97
C ALA A 317 -13.79 24.90 -11.66
N PRO A 318 -13.95 24.37 -12.89
CA PRO A 318 -15.22 24.38 -13.63
C PRO A 318 -16.26 23.39 -13.06
N ALA A 319 -16.12 22.97 -11.80
CA ALA A 319 -17.03 22.03 -11.16
C ALA A 319 -18.19 22.78 -10.50
N ALA A 320 -19.42 22.53 -10.96
CA ALA A 320 -20.64 23.12 -10.39
C ALA A 320 -20.76 22.91 -8.86
N SER A 321 -20.19 21.83 -8.33
CA SER A 321 -20.07 21.61 -6.89
C SER A 321 -18.70 20.98 -6.55
N PRO A 322 -17.78 21.72 -5.90
CA PRO A 322 -16.49 21.19 -5.45
C PRO A 322 -16.62 19.97 -4.53
N LEU A 323 -17.66 19.93 -3.69
CA LEU A 323 -17.94 18.81 -2.79
C LEU A 323 -18.36 17.55 -3.55
N ARG A 324 -19.25 17.69 -4.54
CA ARG A 324 -19.64 16.56 -5.39
C ARG A 324 -18.47 16.02 -6.20
N ALA A 325 -17.65 16.91 -6.76
CA ALA A 325 -16.47 16.54 -7.52
C ALA A 325 -15.42 15.84 -6.66
N SER A 326 -15.11 16.34 -5.45
CA SER A 326 -14.13 15.71 -4.56
C SER A 326 -14.56 14.32 -4.08
N LEU A 327 -15.84 14.13 -3.77
CA LEU A 327 -16.41 12.83 -3.38
C LEU A 327 -16.44 11.81 -4.53
N SER A 328 -16.41 12.27 -5.78
CA SER A 328 -16.43 11.39 -6.96
C SER A 328 -15.10 10.70 -7.23
N ILE A 329 -13.98 11.16 -6.67
CA ILE A 329 -12.64 10.67 -6.98
C ILE A 329 -12.31 9.48 -6.08
N THR A 330 -12.68 8.28 -6.54
CA THR A 330 -12.62 7.06 -5.73
C THR A 330 -11.61 6.00 -6.21
N ASP A 331 -11.08 6.09 -7.44
CA ASP A 331 -10.15 5.08 -8.01
C ASP A 331 -8.69 5.21 -7.53
N VAL A 332 -8.50 5.35 -6.21
CA VAL A 332 -7.19 5.59 -5.59
C VAL A 332 -6.65 4.37 -4.82
N ALA A 333 -7.53 3.40 -4.53
CA ALA A 333 -7.18 2.18 -3.80
C ALA A 333 -6.08 1.35 -4.50
N GLY A 334 -6.17 1.16 -5.81
CA GLY A 334 -5.16 0.43 -6.60
C GLY A 334 -3.77 1.07 -6.57
N PRO A 335 -3.63 2.37 -6.89
CA PRO A 335 -2.38 3.12 -6.74
C PRO A 335 -1.76 3.03 -5.34
N GLN A 336 -2.55 3.24 -4.29
CA GLN A 336 -2.07 3.14 -2.92
C GLN A 336 -1.53 1.75 -2.61
N LEU A 337 -2.27 0.70 -2.97
CA LEU A 337 -1.82 -0.68 -2.77
C LEU A 337 -0.52 -0.96 -3.53
N ALA A 338 -0.36 -0.44 -4.75
CA ALA A 338 0.85 -0.63 -5.54
C ALA A 338 2.08 0.02 -4.92
N VAL A 339 1.94 1.26 -4.43
CA VAL A 339 3.03 1.94 -3.72
C VAL A 339 3.35 1.22 -2.41
N ALA A 340 2.34 0.87 -1.62
CA ALA A 340 2.51 0.17 -0.35
C ALA A 340 3.18 -1.20 -0.53
N ALA A 341 2.67 -2.03 -1.44
CA ALA A 341 3.23 -3.36 -1.71
C ALA A 341 4.66 -3.29 -2.23
N THR A 342 4.99 -2.31 -3.07
CA THR A 342 6.37 -2.08 -3.56
C THR A 342 7.28 -1.63 -2.42
N ALA A 343 6.80 -0.75 -1.55
CA ALA A 343 7.57 -0.25 -0.42
C ALA A 343 7.84 -1.38 0.61
N THR A 344 6.84 -2.21 0.91
CA THR A 344 7.01 -3.39 1.77
C THR A 344 7.92 -4.42 1.12
N ALA A 345 7.79 -4.64 -0.20
CA ALA A 345 8.64 -5.55 -0.96
C ALA A 345 10.12 -5.20 -0.91
N LEU A 346 10.42 -3.90 -0.91
CA LEU A 346 11.79 -3.38 -0.84
C LEU A 346 12.29 -3.20 0.60
N GLY A 347 11.47 -3.50 1.61
CA GLY A 347 11.82 -3.35 3.02
C GLY A 347 11.96 -1.90 3.49
N VAL A 348 11.47 -0.92 2.72
CA VAL A 348 11.56 0.51 3.08
C VAL A 348 10.42 0.98 3.99
N ILE A 349 9.35 0.18 4.09
CA ILE A 349 8.36 0.26 5.17
C ILE A 349 8.19 -1.13 5.80
N GLY A 350 7.92 -1.17 7.11
CA GLY A 350 7.71 -2.43 7.81
C GLY A 350 6.46 -3.20 7.31
N PRO A 351 6.42 -4.54 7.43
CA PRO A 351 5.27 -5.35 7.01
C PRO A 351 3.95 -4.97 7.69
N GLY A 352 4.01 -4.50 8.94
CA GLY A 352 2.84 -3.98 9.66
C GLY A 352 2.24 -2.71 9.04
N LEU A 353 3.09 -1.77 8.58
CA LEU A 353 2.63 -0.59 7.84
C LEU A 353 2.12 -0.97 6.44
N GLY A 354 2.79 -1.91 5.77
CA GLY A 354 2.32 -2.49 4.51
C GLY A 354 0.90 -3.04 4.63
N PHE A 355 0.65 -3.83 5.67
CA PHE A 355 -0.69 -4.34 6.00
C PHE A 355 -1.70 -3.22 6.25
N ALA A 356 -1.36 -2.22 7.08
CA ALA A 356 -2.23 -1.08 7.35
C ALA A 356 -2.60 -0.30 6.08
N LEU A 357 -1.64 -0.10 5.18
CA LEU A 357 -1.86 0.58 3.89
C LEU A 357 -2.70 -0.26 2.93
N ALA A 358 -2.56 -1.59 2.95
CA ALA A 358 -3.39 -2.48 2.16
C ALA A 358 -4.84 -2.54 2.68
N VAL A 359 -5.04 -2.56 4.00
CA VAL A 359 -6.37 -2.48 4.63
C VAL A 359 -7.03 -1.14 4.33
N SER A 360 -6.31 -0.03 4.46
CA SER A 360 -6.85 1.29 4.11
C SER A 360 -7.21 1.40 2.63
N ALA A 361 -6.42 0.80 1.72
CA ALA A 361 -6.80 0.69 0.32
C ALA A 361 -8.10 -0.11 0.13
N ALA A 362 -8.27 -1.21 0.86
CA ALA A 362 -9.51 -1.99 0.83
C ALA A 362 -10.72 -1.20 1.38
N VAL A 363 -10.54 -0.42 2.44
CA VAL A 363 -11.59 0.45 3.00
C VAL A 363 -12.01 1.51 1.99
N ILE A 364 -11.07 2.13 1.26
CA ILE A 364 -11.39 3.07 0.18
C ILE A 364 -12.23 2.38 -0.88
N ASP A 365 -11.84 1.18 -1.31
CA ASP A 365 -12.55 0.46 -2.36
C ASP A 365 -13.94 -0.01 -1.92
N LEU A 366 -14.08 -0.42 -0.66
CA LEU A 366 -15.34 -0.83 -0.03
C LEU A 366 -16.31 0.35 0.12
N THR A 367 -15.81 1.52 0.52
CA THR A 367 -16.63 2.73 0.78
C THR A 367 -16.91 3.55 -0.47
N SER A 368 -16.26 3.26 -1.60
CA SER A 368 -16.43 3.95 -2.88
C SER A 368 -17.91 4.07 -3.35
N PRO A 369 -18.76 3.02 -3.26
CA PRO A 369 -20.17 3.13 -3.64
C PRO A 369 -20.96 4.11 -2.76
N LEU A 370 -20.68 4.13 -1.45
CA LEU A 370 -21.31 5.05 -0.50
C LEU A 370 -20.94 6.50 -0.83
N ARG A 371 -19.65 6.77 -1.09
CA ARG A 371 -19.18 8.11 -1.49
C ARG A 371 -19.86 8.60 -2.77
N ARG A 372 -19.99 7.72 -3.76
CA ARG A 372 -20.73 8.02 -5.01
C ARG A 372 -22.22 8.28 -4.75
N HIS A 373 -22.82 7.58 -3.78
CA HIS A 373 -24.21 7.83 -3.41
C HIS A 373 -24.37 9.22 -2.80
N ILE A 374 -23.50 9.58 -1.86
CA ILE A 374 -23.48 10.93 -1.24
C ILE A 374 -23.24 12.00 -2.31
N ALA A 375 -22.25 11.81 -3.20
CA ALA A 375 -21.95 12.75 -4.28
C ALA A 375 -23.16 13.03 -5.20
N ARG A 376 -24.04 12.05 -5.42
CA ARG A 376 -25.28 12.26 -6.19
C ARG A 376 -26.31 13.10 -5.43
N GLY A 377 -26.30 13.05 -4.11
CA GLY A 377 -27.19 13.84 -3.25
C GLY A 377 -26.81 15.33 -3.20
N VAL A 378 -25.52 15.65 -3.35
CA VAL A 378 -24.95 17.02 -3.29
C VAL A 378 -25.24 17.84 -4.56
N GLY A 379 -26.48 17.79 -5.06
CA GLY A 379 -26.88 18.54 -6.26
C GLY A 379 -28.21 18.09 -6.86
N ARG A 380 -29.18 17.71 -6.02
CA ARG A 380 -30.58 17.71 -6.46
C ARG A 380 -31.04 19.17 -6.55
N PRO A 381 -31.50 19.65 -7.72
CA PRO A 381 -32.14 20.95 -7.81
C PRO A 381 -33.41 20.89 -6.96
N GLY A 382 -33.47 21.70 -5.90
CA GLY A 382 -34.61 21.75 -4.97
C GLY A 382 -34.31 22.36 -3.60
N ASP A 383 -33.05 22.41 -3.16
CA ASP A 383 -32.67 22.95 -1.83
C ASP A 383 -32.01 24.34 -1.86
N GLU A 384 -31.93 25.00 -3.02
CA GLU A 384 -31.42 26.39 -3.11
C GLU A 384 -32.53 27.47 -3.01
N ASP A 385 -33.80 27.08 -2.82
CA ASP A 385 -34.92 28.02 -2.62
C ASP A 385 -35.32 28.22 -1.15
N VAL A 386 -34.53 27.75 -0.18
CA VAL A 386 -34.82 28.00 1.24
C VAL A 386 -33.54 28.36 2.00
N CYS A 387 -33.18 29.65 1.95
CA CYS A 387 -32.98 30.50 3.13
C CYS A 387 -32.35 31.84 2.74
N VAL A 388 -33.25 32.85 2.64
CA VAL A 388 -33.14 34.29 2.95
C VAL A 388 -31.95 35.08 2.41
#